data_AF-K2EFR8-F1
#
_entry.id   AF-K2EFR8-F1
#
_cell.length_a   1.000
_cell.length_b   1.000
_cell.length_c   1.000
_cell.angle_alpha   90.00
_cell.angle_beta   90.00
_cell.angle_gamma   90.00
#
_symmetry.space_group_name_H-M   'P 1'
#
loop_
_entity.id
_entity.type
_entity.pdbx_description
1 polymer ?
#
loop_
_entity_poly.entity_id
_entity_poly.type
_entity_poly.pdbx_seq_one_letter_code
_entity_poly.pdbx_strand_id
1 'polypeptide(L)'
;MGIPDSDLLKASFFGPWVPAPGARNRIQHHYLSIAHWFEAAKFMPARPDLRDAVLHCPSAKEARKFAKARQSAWRSDWNLVRHSVLVAGLGFLSLDRTDLGLVDLPGDALVELLKELKAPTSFLTDCVVRFQAWGKGPRISTFGAVMAPDGIVGKKLSKVVQNKPTWTLVSLCNNQTAWRVHDWALANYVPVKYVGRPTLRSSASVLNALLENTDQLVVFELKGGKKADSIIQKARANKVTVTLELYLAEQLATSDIG
;
A
#
# COMPACT_ATOMS: atom_id res chain seq x y z
N MET A 1 1.10 19.68 21.00
CA MET A 1 0.26 19.53 19.79
C MET A 1 -1.02 18.86 20.23
N GLY A 2 -2.17 19.50 19.99
CA GLY A 2 -3.47 18.96 20.42
C GLY A 2 -3.81 17.67 19.69
N ILE A 3 -4.58 16.79 20.34
CA ILE A 3 -5.18 15.64 19.69
C ILE A 3 -6.08 16.20 18.57
N PRO A 4 -5.96 15.71 17.32
CA PRO A 4 -6.82 16.17 16.24
C PRO A 4 -8.28 16.03 16.67
N ASP A 5 -9.05 17.13 16.57
CA ASP A 5 -10.51 17.15 16.84
C ASP A 5 -11.31 16.38 15.76
N SER A 6 -10.60 15.58 14.94
CA SER A 6 -11.14 14.79 13.87
C SER A 6 -11.39 13.37 14.37
N ASP A 7 -12.67 13.01 14.43
CA ASP A 7 -13.10 11.62 14.56
C ASP A 7 -12.47 10.78 13.42
N LEU A 8 -11.45 9.96 13.74
CA LEU A 8 -10.76 9.10 12.77
C LEU A 8 -11.71 8.15 12.05
N LEU A 9 -12.85 7.82 12.68
CA LEU A 9 -13.89 7.00 12.06
C LEU A 9 -14.83 7.79 11.15
N LYS A 10 -14.59 9.09 10.96
CA LYS A 10 -15.24 9.96 9.97
C LYS A 10 -14.26 10.51 8.94
N ALA A 11 -12.96 10.33 9.13
CA ALA A 11 -11.96 10.74 8.16
C ALA A 11 -12.00 9.80 6.94
N SER A 12 -12.56 10.29 5.85
CA SER A 12 -12.50 9.58 4.57
C SER A 12 -11.09 9.66 3.98
N PHE A 13 -10.68 8.63 3.25
CA PHE A 13 -9.37 8.57 2.62
C PHE A 13 -9.38 7.74 1.34
N PHE A 14 -8.41 7.99 0.47
CA PHE A 14 -8.14 7.15 -0.68
C PHE A 14 -7.25 5.96 -0.31
N GLY A 15 -7.71 4.77 -0.67
CA GLY A 15 -6.93 3.54 -0.56
C GLY A 15 -6.22 3.20 -1.88
N PRO A 16 -6.02 1.90 -2.14
CA PRO A 16 -5.24 1.48 -3.29
C PRO A 16 -5.98 1.57 -4.62
N TRP A 17 -5.19 1.58 -5.70
CA TRP A 17 -5.65 1.39 -7.08
C TRP A 17 -5.85 -0.09 -7.38
N VAL A 18 -7.10 -0.51 -7.60
CA VAL A 18 -7.42 -1.92 -7.88
C VAL A 18 -8.09 -2.07 -9.26
N PRO A 19 -8.05 -3.26 -9.87
CA PRO A 19 -8.80 -3.52 -11.09
C PRO A 19 -10.30 -3.25 -10.91
N ALA A 20 -10.90 -2.49 -11.84
CA ALA A 20 -12.33 -2.31 -11.84
C ALA A 20 -13.04 -3.59 -12.32
N PRO A 21 -14.17 -4.00 -11.71
CA PRO A 21 -14.92 -5.17 -12.16
C PRO A 21 -15.28 -5.07 -13.64
N GLY A 22 -14.91 -6.08 -14.43
CA GLY A 22 -15.23 -6.14 -15.87
C GLY A 22 -14.53 -5.12 -16.76
N ALA A 23 -13.57 -4.34 -16.24
CA ALA A 23 -12.87 -3.30 -17.00
C ALA A 23 -11.35 -3.47 -16.92
N ARG A 24 -10.66 -3.03 -18.00
CA ARG A 24 -9.18 -3.00 -18.04
C ARG A 24 -8.58 -1.88 -17.18
N ASN A 25 -9.37 -0.84 -16.90
CA ASN A 25 -8.92 0.31 -16.13
C ASN A 25 -8.92 -0.01 -14.63
N ARG A 26 -7.96 0.59 -13.92
CA ARG A 26 -7.96 0.57 -12.45
C ARG A 26 -8.72 1.77 -11.91
N ILE A 27 -9.33 1.58 -10.75
CA ILE A 27 -9.97 2.64 -9.97
C ILE A 27 -9.30 2.74 -8.61
N GLN A 28 -9.20 3.96 -8.09
CA GLN A 28 -8.78 4.16 -6.72
C GLN A 28 -9.99 4.00 -5.82
N HIS A 29 -9.91 3.09 -4.85
CA HIS A 29 -10.97 2.95 -3.86
C HIS A 29 -10.98 4.14 -2.90
N HIS A 30 -12.17 4.66 -2.63
CA HIS A 30 -12.42 5.65 -1.59
C HIS A 30 -13.13 4.97 -0.42
N TYR A 31 -12.64 5.21 0.78
CA TYR A 31 -13.22 4.68 2.01
C TYR A 31 -13.72 5.84 2.86
N LEU A 32 -14.98 5.77 3.28
CA LEU A 32 -15.58 6.81 4.13
C LEU A 32 -14.93 6.88 5.51
N SER A 33 -14.36 5.77 5.98
CA SER A 33 -13.53 5.74 7.19
C SER A 33 -12.74 4.44 7.35
N ILE A 34 -11.86 4.40 8.35
CA ILE A 34 -11.11 3.18 8.70
C ILE A 34 -12.02 2.00 9.05
N ALA A 35 -13.23 2.27 9.56
CA ALA A 35 -14.23 1.22 9.79
C ALA A 35 -14.73 0.61 8.48
N HIS A 36 -14.99 1.43 7.44
CA HIS A 36 -15.39 0.93 6.13
C HIS A 36 -14.30 0.09 5.49
N TRP A 37 -13.04 0.52 5.61
CA TRP A 37 -11.88 -0.28 5.19
C TRP A 37 -11.85 -1.65 5.89
N PHE A 38 -11.90 -1.66 7.22
CA PHE A 38 -11.77 -2.87 8.01
C PHE A 38 -12.91 -3.87 7.77
N GLU A 39 -14.14 -3.38 7.62
CA GLU A 39 -15.31 -4.19 7.33
C GLU A 39 -15.33 -4.69 5.87
N ALA A 40 -14.92 -3.86 4.90
CA ALA A 40 -14.86 -4.26 3.49
C ALA A 40 -13.79 -5.33 3.24
N ALA A 41 -12.66 -5.25 3.95
CA ALA A 41 -11.54 -6.19 3.83
C ALA A 41 -11.90 -7.64 4.18
N LYS A 42 -12.98 -7.85 4.97
CA LYS A 42 -13.51 -9.20 5.28
C LYS A 42 -13.97 -9.96 4.03
N PHE A 43 -14.33 -9.24 2.97
CA PHE A 43 -14.82 -9.83 1.72
C PHE A 43 -13.74 -9.88 0.62
N MET A 44 -12.56 -9.33 0.87
CA MET A 44 -11.47 -9.32 -0.12
C MET A 44 -10.63 -10.62 -0.06
N PRO A 45 -10.13 -11.12 -1.21
CA PRO A 45 -10.43 -10.68 -2.59
C PRO A 45 -11.68 -11.36 -3.18
N ALA A 46 -12.24 -12.36 -2.52
CA ALA A 46 -13.17 -13.33 -3.11
C ALA A 46 -14.59 -12.81 -3.39
N ARG A 47 -15.04 -11.77 -2.69
CA ARG A 47 -16.42 -11.24 -2.76
C ARG A 47 -16.41 -9.73 -3.02
N PRO A 48 -16.00 -9.28 -4.22
CA PRO A 48 -15.95 -7.87 -4.57
C PRO A 48 -17.33 -7.21 -4.51
N ASP A 49 -18.41 -7.96 -4.77
CA ASP A 49 -19.81 -7.52 -4.64
C ASP A 49 -20.14 -7.08 -3.21
N LEU A 50 -19.77 -7.90 -2.21
CA LEU A 50 -20.03 -7.61 -0.80
C LEU A 50 -19.09 -6.53 -0.25
N ARG A 51 -17.84 -6.53 -0.72
CA ARG A 51 -16.88 -5.45 -0.44
C ARG A 51 -17.46 -4.11 -0.86
N ASP A 52 -17.92 -4.00 -2.11
CA ASP A 52 -18.44 -2.74 -2.65
C ASP A 52 -19.72 -2.32 -1.93
N ALA A 53 -20.59 -3.27 -1.55
CA ALA A 53 -21.75 -2.96 -0.72
C ALA A 53 -21.38 -2.36 0.66
N VAL A 54 -20.28 -2.82 1.27
CA VAL A 54 -19.76 -2.19 2.50
C VAL A 54 -19.28 -0.76 2.25
N LEU A 55 -18.60 -0.50 1.13
CA LEU A 55 -18.11 0.84 0.78
C LEU A 55 -19.23 1.87 0.63
N HIS A 56 -20.41 1.43 0.18
CA HIS A 56 -21.58 2.29 -0.01
C HIS A 56 -22.48 2.38 1.24
N CYS A 57 -22.10 1.75 2.36
CA CYS A 57 -22.84 1.93 3.62
C CYS A 57 -22.71 3.39 4.09
N PRO A 58 -23.79 4.04 4.56
CA PRO A 58 -23.73 5.46 4.94
C PRO A 58 -23.00 5.72 6.27
N SER A 59 -22.80 4.68 7.09
CA SER A 59 -22.15 4.80 8.39
C SER A 59 -21.32 3.58 8.77
N ALA A 60 -20.34 3.78 9.66
CA ALA A 60 -19.54 2.70 10.24
C ALA A 60 -20.41 1.64 10.97
N LYS A 61 -21.53 2.08 11.57
CA LYS A 61 -22.49 1.19 12.23
C LYS A 61 -23.17 0.27 11.21
N GLU A 62 -23.59 0.80 10.08
CA GLU A 62 -24.24 0.03 9.01
C GLU A 62 -23.26 -0.88 8.28
N ALA A 63 -22.03 -0.41 8.00
CA ALA A 63 -20.96 -1.24 7.45
C ALA A 63 -20.72 -2.49 8.33
N ARG A 64 -20.59 -2.30 9.65
CA ARG A 64 -20.42 -3.41 10.61
C ARG A 64 -21.63 -4.33 10.66
N LYS A 65 -22.85 -3.78 10.67
CA LYS A 65 -24.09 -4.57 10.66
C LYS A 65 -24.17 -5.42 9.39
N PHE A 66 -23.89 -4.82 8.24
CA PHE A 66 -23.90 -5.49 6.93
C PHE A 66 -22.89 -6.63 6.89
N ALA A 67 -21.66 -6.37 7.32
CA ALA A 67 -20.59 -7.35 7.32
C ALA A 67 -20.87 -8.51 8.28
N LYS A 68 -21.32 -8.22 9.50
CA LYS A 68 -21.67 -9.24 10.52
C LYS A 68 -22.82 -10.13 10.05
N ALA A 69 -23.84 -9.58 9.39
CA ALA A 69 -24.95 -10.36 8.84
C ALA A 69 -24.51 -11.37 7.77
N ARG A 70 -23.32 -11.19 7.18
CA ARG A 70 -22.76 -12.03 6.11
C ARG A 70 -21.45 -12.69 6.54
N GLN A 71 -21.34 -13.03 7.82
CA GLN A 71 -20.14 -13.65 8.39
C GLN A 71 -19.73 -14.94 7.68
N SER A 72 -20.68 -15.72 7.16
CA SER A 72 -20.41 -16.93 6.36
C SER A 72 -19.67 -16.66 5.05
N ALA A 73 -19.70 -15.43 4.54
CA ALA A 73 -19.02 -15.00 3.34
C ALA A 73 -17.71 -14.24 3.63
N TRP A 74 -17.29 -14.15 4.89
CA TRP A 74 -15.98 -13.61 5.22
C TRP A 74 -14.89 -14.52 4.67
N ARG A 75 -13.74 -13.92 4.36
CA ARG A 75 -12.50 -14.65 4.07
C ARG A 75 -12.17 -15.61 5.21
N SER A 76 -11.77 -16.83 4.84
CA SER A 76 -11.52 -17.92 5.79
C SER A 76 -10.34 -17.66 6.74
N ASP A 77 -9.37 -16.86 6.30
CA ASP A 77 -8.17 -16.50 7.05
C ASP A 77 -8.33 -15.19 7.85
N TRP A 78 -9.56 -14.67 8.02
CA TRP A 78 -9.81 -13.36 8.65
C TRP A 78 -9.08 -13.17 10.00
N ASN A 79 -9.11 -14.18 10.87
CA ASN A 79 -8.47 -14.11 12.18
C ASN A 79 -6.94 -13.98 12.09
N LEU A 80 -6.32 -14.50 11.03
CA LEU A 80 -4.88 -14.40 10.79
C LEU A 80 -4.51 -13.01 10.25
N VAL A 81 -5.32 -12.47 9.34
CA VAL A 81 -4.95 -11.26 8.59
C VAL A 81 -5.46 -9.95 9.20
N ARG A 82 -6.45 -9.99 10.10
CA ARG A 82 -7.14 -8.79 10.61
C ARG A 82 -6.20 -7.71 11.18
N HIS A 83 -5.09 -8.10 11.83
CA HIS A 83 -4.12 -7.13 12.33
C HIS A 83 -3.43 -6.39 11.19
N SER A 84 -2.93 -7.13 10.19
CA SER A 84 -2.27 -6.55 9.02
C SER A 84 -3.23 -5.71 8.18
N VAL A 85 -4.51 -6.12 8.08
CA VAL A 85 -5.57 -5.31 7.46
C VAL A 85 -5.73 -3.96 8.16
N LEU A 86 -5.86 -3.93 9.49
CA LEU A 86 -6.05 -2.67 10.21
C LEU A 86 -4.81 -1.78 10.11
N VAL A 87 -3.61 -2.35 10.28
CA VAL A 87 -2.34 -1.63 10.12
C VAL A 87 -2.21 -1.03 8.72
N ALA A 88 -2.54 -1.79 7.68
CA ALA A 88 -2.51 -1.29 6.31
C ALA A 88 -3.50 -0.14 6.08
N GLY A 89 -4.72 -0.25 6.64
CA GLY A 89 -5.73 0.80 6.57
C GLY A 89 -5.28 2.09 7.26
N LEU A 90 -4.69 1.98 8.45
CA LEU A 90 -4.09 3.13 9.14
C LEU A 90 -2.93 3.72 8.32
N GLY A 91 -2.14 2.87 7.67
CA GLY A 91 -1.08 3.29 6.76
C GLY A 91 -1.61 4.11 5.59
N PHE A 92 -2.64 3.62 4.89
CA PHE A 92 -3.28 4.38 3.81
C PHE A 92 -3.89 5.69 4.29
N LEU A 93 -4.63 5.66 5.41
CA LEU A 93 -5.19 6.88 6.01
C LEU A 93 -4.09 7.89 6.34
N SER A 94 -2.99 7.46 6.95
CA SER A 94 -1.87 8.34 7.29
C SER A 94 -1.12 8.89 6.07
N LEU A 95 -1.07 8.14 4.97
CA LEU A 95 -0.43 8.57 3.72
C LEU A 95 -1.28 9.60 2.97
N ASP A 96 -2.60 9.44 3.01
CA ASP A 96 -3.56 10.32 2.33
C ASP A 96 -3.89 11.58 3.14
N ARG A 97 -4.05 11.41 4.46
CA ARG A 97 -4.43 12.46 5.42
C ARG A 97 -3.29 12.76 6.38
N THR A 98 -2.21 13.30 5.83
CA THR A 98 -1.01 13.67 6.59
C THR A 98 -1.29 14.74 7.65
N ASP A 99 -2.36 15.53 7.46
CA ASP A 99 -2.85 16.54 8.40
C ASP A 99 -3.28 15.96 9.76
N LEU A 100 -3.62 14.66 9.80
CA LEU A 100 -4.03 13.99 11.03
C LEU A 100 -2.86 13.61 11.95
N GLY A 101 -1.61 13.63 11.46
CA GLY A 101 -0.42 13.35 12.27
C GLY A 101 -0.41 11.99 12.96
N LEU A 102 -1.10 10.98 12.40
CA LEU A 102 -1.41 9.72 13.10
C LEU A 102 -0.19 8.96 13.60
N VAL A 103 0.91 8.98 12.84
CA VAL A 103 2.15 8.28 13.18
C VAL A 103 2.80 8.86 14.45
N ASP A 104 2.64 10.15 14.68
CA ASP A 104 3.27 10.88 15.78
C ASP A 104 2.39 10.96 17.03
N LEU A 105 1.14 10.48 16.96
CA LEU A 105 0.25 10.44 18.11
C LEU A 105 0.74 9.44 19.17
N PRO A 106 0.56 9.76 20.47
CA PRO A 106 0.70 8.78 21.54
C PRO A 106 -0.15 7.53 21.28
N GLY A 107 0.41 6.35 21.54
CA GLY A 107 -0.23 5.08 21.18
C GLY A 107 -1.55 4.84 21.92
N ASP A 108 -1.60 5.21 23.19
CA ASP A 108 -2.82 5.21 24.02
C ASP A 108 -3.90 6.12 23.44
N ALA A 109 -3.55 7.36 23.05
CA ALA A 109 -4.48 8.27 22.40
C ALA A 109 -5.05 7.69 21.09
N LEU A 110 -4.21 7.05 20.27
CA LEU A 110 -4.65 6.41 19.05
C LEU A 110 -5.55 5.19 19.32
N VAL A 111 -5.26 4.40 20.37
CA VAL A 111 -6.13 3.29 20.79
C VAL A 111 -7.50 3.81 21.21
N GLU A 112 -7.58 4.90 21.98
CA GLU A 112 -8.85 5.52 22.37
C GLU A 112 -9.69 5.92 21.16
N LEU A 113 -9.09 6.57 20.16
CA LEU A 113 -9.77 6.94 18.92
C LEU A 113 -10.29 5.72 18.13
N LEU A 114 -9.61 4.57 18.25
CA LEU A 114 -9.99 3.34 17.55
C LEU A 114 -11.01 2.48 18.31
N LYS A 115 -11.32 2.76 19.58
CA LYS A 115 -12.29 1.96 20.37
C LYS A 115 -13.67 1.90 19.73
N GLU A 116 -14.05 2.92 18.96
CA GLU A 116 -15.32 2.95 18.24
C GLU A 116 -15.41 1.91 17.09
N LEU A 117 -14.29 1.25 16.73
CA LEU A 117 -14.31 0.03 15.91
C LEU A 117 -15.02 -1.14 16.60
N LYS A 118 -15.23 -1.08 17.92
CA LYS A 118 -15.81 -2.14 18.77
C LYS A 118 -15.01 -3.45 18.67
N ALA A 119 -13.69 -3.33 18.58
CA ALA A 119 -12.74 -4.43 18.65
C ALA A 119 -12.11 -4.51 20.07
N PRO A 120 -11.56 -5.67 20.47
CA PRO A 120 -10.89 -5.80 21.78
C PRO A 120 -9.73 -4.81 21.93
N THR A 121 -9.57 -4.22 23.11
CA THR A 121 -8.50 -3.24 23.36
C THR A 121 -7.11 -3.82 23.12
N SER A 122 -6.85 -5.07 23.55
CA SER A 122 -5.56 -5.74 23.30
C SER A 122 -5.23 -5.83 21.81
N PHE A 123 -6.22 -6.19 20.98
CA PHE A 123 -6.08 -6.21 19.53
C PHE A 123 -5.73 -4.82 18.96
N LEU A 124 -6.40 -3.76 19.46
CA LEU A 124 -6.13 -2.39 19.02
C LEU A 124 -4.72 -1.94 19.42
N THR A 125 -4.30 -2.22 20.65
CA THR A 125 -2.95 -1.94 21.14
C THR A 125 -1.89 -2.60 20.24
N ASP A 126 -2.04 -3.89 19.94
CA ASP A 126 -1.10 -4.62 19.06
C ASP A 126 -1.04 -4.01 17.66
N CYS A 127 -2.19 -3.60 17.11
CA CYS A 127 -2.24 -2.93 15.80
C CYS A 127 -1.58 -1.55 15.83
N VAL A 128 -1.79 -0.76 16.89
CA VAL A 128 -1.19 0.56 17.05
C VAL A 128 0.33 0.47 17.17
N VAL A 129 0.86 -0.47 17.95
CA VAL A 129 2.31 -0.71 18.06
C VAL A 129 2.91 -1.04 16.68
N ARG A 130 2.25 -1.93 15.93
CA ARG A 130 2.69 -2.29 14.57
C ARG A 130 2.59 -1.12 13.59
N PHE A 131 1.55 -0.29 13.70
CA PHE A 131 1.36 0.90 12.87
C PHE A 131 2.42 1.97 13.15
N GLN A 132 2.74 2.24 14.42
CA GLN A 132 3.81 3.18 14.78
C GLN A 132 5.19 2.67 14.34
N ALA A 133 5.43 1.35 14.45
CA ALA A 133 6.63 0.73 13.87
C ALA A 133 6.66 0.86 12.33
N TRP A 134 5.51 0.81 11.67
CA TRP A 134 5.40 1.08 10.22
C TRP A 134 5.73 2.52 9.85
N GLY A 135 5.28 3.50 10.64
CA GLY A 135 5.58 4.92 10.38
C GLY A 135 7.08 5.25 10.40
N LYS A 136 7.90 4.40 11.05
CA LYS A 136 9.37 4.47 11.08
C LYS A 136 10.03 3.54 10.05
N GLY A 137 9.25 2.77 9.31
CA GLY A 137 9.72 1.82 8.32
C GLY A 137 10.21 2.51 7.04
N PRO A 138 11.06 1.85 6.25
CA PRO A 138 11.61 2.44 5.04
C PRO A 138 10.56 2.55 3.93
N ARG A 139 10.72 3.57 3.11
CA ARG A 139 9.95 3.81 1.88
C ARG A 139 10.75 3.28 0.70
N ILE A 140 10.21 2.30 0.01
CA ILE A 140 10.92 1.55 -1.03
C ILE A 140 10.22 1.77 -2.36
N SER A 141 10.95 2.18 -3.38
CA SER A 141 10.45 2.28 -4.75
C SER A 141 11.19 1.35 -5.70
N THR A 142 10.58 1.11 -6.85
CA THR A 142 11.20 0.35 -7.94
C THR A 142 11.29 1.17 -9.20
N PHE A 143 12.36 0.98 -9.96
CA PHE A 143 12.50 1.52 -11.32
C PHE A 143 12.84 0.40 -12.30
N GLY A 144 12.27 0.43 -13.50
CA GLY A 144 12.47 -0.60 -14.54
C GLY A 144 11.74 -1.94 -14.27
N ALA A 145 11.11 -2.09 -13.10
CA ALA A 145 10.33 -3.28 -12.75
C ALA A 145 9.16 -3.54 -13.71
N VAL A 146 8.64 -2.55 -14.43
CA VAL A 146 7.59 -2.80 -15.44
C VAL A 146 8.10 -3.65 -16.62
N MET A 147 9.40 -3.60 -16.93
CA MET A 147 10.01 -4.29 -18.07
C MET A 147 10.77 -5.57 -17.71
N ALA A 148 11.11 -5.76 -16.43
CA ALA A 148 11.92 -6.90 -16.00
C ALA A 148 11.11 -8.21 -15.90
N PRO A 149 11.73 -9.40 -15.93
CA PRO A 149 11.04 -10.67 -15.71
C PRO A 149 10.41 -10.81 -14.31
N ASP A 150 9.37 -11.65 -14.20
CA ASP A 150 8.61 -11.90 -12.96
C ASP A 150 9.44 -12.54 -11.85
N GLY A 151 10.10 -13.65 -12.15
CA GLY A 151 10.94 -14.34 -11.18
C GLY A 151 12.08 -13.47 -10.62
N ILE A 152 12.61 -12.55 -11.43
CA ILE A 152 13.72 -11.67 -11.03
C ILE A 152 13.23 -10.60 -10.05
N VAL A 153 12.14 -9.91 -10.39
CA VAL A 153 11.58 -8.86 -9.53
C VAL A 153 11.09 -9.43 -8.22
N GLY A 154 10.35 -10.55 -8.25
CA GLY A 154 9.88 -11.23 -7.05
C GLY A 154 11.03 -11.61 -6.11
N LYS A 155 12.02 -12.37 -6.62
CA LYS A 155 13.18 -12.81 -5.84
C LYS A 155 13.94 -11.63 -5.22
N LYS A 156 14.18 -10.58 -6.00
CA LYS A 156 14.94 -9.42 -5.54
C LYS A 156 14.19 -8.63 -4.49
N LEU A 157 12.90 -8.34 -4.71
CA LEU A 157 12.10 -7.59 -3.75
C LEU A 157 11.95 -8.36 -2.45
N SER A 158 11.64 -9.66 -2.49
CA SER A 158 11.57 -10.50 -1.29
C SER A 158 12.87 -10.42 -0.49
N LYS A 159 14.04 -10.48 -1.13
CA LYS A 159 15.34 -10.33 -0.45
C LYS A 159 15.53 -8.94 0.15
N VAL A 160 15.12 -7.88 -0.57
CA VAL A 160 15.24 -6.50 -0.08
C VAL A 160 14.39 -6.27 1.18
N VAL A 161 13.20 -6.87 1.25
CA VAL A 161 12.25 -6.65 2.35
C VAL A 161 12.25 -7.75 3.41
N GLN A 162 13.05 -8.81 3.25
CA GLN A 162 13.07 -9.98 4.14
C GLN A 162 13.25 -9.59 5.62
N ASN A 163 14.10 -8.61 5.90
CA ASN A 163 14.39 -8.13 7.26
C ASN A 163 13.66 -6.81 7.58
N LYS A 164 12.61 -6.48 6.83
CA LYS A 164 11.83 -5.24 6.96
C LYS A 164 10.39 -5.63 7.30
N PRO A 165 10.07 -5.85 8.59
CA PRO A 165 8.74 -6.30 9.00
C PRO A 165 7.64 -5.28 8.68
N THR A 166 8.03 -4.01 8.56
CA THR A 166 7.17 -2.91 8.13
C THR A 166 7.92 -2.06 7.11
N TRP A 167 7.23 -1.63 6.06
CA TRP A 167 7.76 -0.75 5.03
C TRP A 167 6.59 -0.17 4.20
N THR A 168 6.89 0.81 3.35
CA THR A 168 5.92 1.41 2.42
C THR A 168 6.41 1.24 1.00
N LEU A 169 5.55 0.77 0.10
CA LEU A 169 5.84 0.82 -1.33
C LEU A 169 5.57 2.25 -1.82
N VAL A 170 6.56 2.90 -2.42
CA VAL A 170 6.36 4.15 -3.15
C VAL A 170 6.29 3.81 -4.62
N SER A 171 5.10 3.97 -5.18
CA SER A 171 4.80 3.59 -6.55
C SER A 171 4.46 4.81 -7.37
N LEU A 172 4.98 4.85 -8.60
CA LEU A 172 4.43 5.76 -9.59
C LEU A 172 2.95 5.42 -9.83
N CYS A 173 2.15 6.42 -10.15
CA CYS A 173 0.76 6.24 -10.56
C CYS A 173 0.62 6.73 -12.01
N ASN A 174 1.18 5.99 -12.97
CA ASN A 174 1.13 6.32 -14.40
C ASN A 174 1.43 5.07 -15.26
N ASN A 175 1.76 5.26 -16.54
CA ASN A 175 2.08 4.15 -17.45
C ASN A 175 3.38 3.39 -17.12
N GLN A 176 4.18 3.86 -16.15
CA GLN A 176 5.39 3.17 -15.66
C GLN A 176 5.15 2.41 -14.36
N THR A 177 3.91 2.39 -13.84
CA THR A 177 3.57 1.65 -12.63
C THR A 177 3.79 0.15 -12.84
N ALA A 178 4.66 -0.44 -12.02
CA ALA A 178 4.82 -1.88 -11.96
C ALA A 178 3.65 -2.51 -11.18
N TRP A 179 2.49 -2.65 -11.83
CA TRP A 179 1.25 -3.14 -11.21
C TRP A 179 1.39 -4.48 -10.49
N ARG A 180 2.27 -5.36 -10.99
CA ARG A 180 2.61 -6.63 -10.32
C ARG A 180 3.28 -6.46 -8.96
N VAL A 181 4.22 -5.52 -8.83
CA VAL A 181 4.88 -5.19 -7.55
C VAL A 181 3.87 -4.57 -6.60
N HIS A 182 3.04 -3.69 -7.14
CA HIS A 182 1.95 -3.06 -6.43
C HIS A 182 0.96 -4.11 -5.86
N ASP A 183 0.45 -5.02 -6.69
CA ASP A 183 -0.53 -6.02 -6.25
C ASP A 183 0.09 -7.02 -5.28
N TRP A 184 1.35 -7.39 -5.48
CA TRP A 184 2.11 -8.17 -4.51
C TRP A 184 2.22 -7.46 -3.15
N ALA A 185 2.50 -6.15 -3.14
CA ALA A 185 2.53 -5.35 -1.92
C ALA A 185 1.15 -5.36 -1.21
N LEU A 186 0.06 -5.18 -1.96
CA LEU A 186 -1.29 -5.22 -1.41
C LEU A 186 -1.67 -6.60 -0.84
N ALA A 187 -1.28 -7.67 -1.52
CA ALA A 187 -1.50 -9.05 -1.04
C ALA A 187 -0.76 -9.31 0.28
N ASN A 188 0.33 -8.58 0.54
CA ASN A 188 1.11 -8.64 1.78
C ASN A 188 0.75 -7.52 2.78
N TYR A 189 -0.36 -6.79 2.57
CA TYR A 189 -0.80 -5.70 3.43
C TYR A 189 0.22 -4.58 3.61
N VAL A 190 1.02 -4.32 2.58
CA VAL A 190 1.99 -3.22 2.56
C VAL A 190 1.27 -1.97 2.03
N PRO A 191 1.24 -0.86 2.81
CA PRO A 191 0.71 0.40 2.33
C PRO A 191 1.47 0.92 1.10
N VAL A 192 0.74 1.52 0.18
CA VAL A 192 1.28 2.08 -1.06
C VAL A 192 1.11 3.59 -1.08
N LYS A 193 2.22 4.32 -1.20
CA LYS A 193 2.22 5.76 -1.48
C LYS A 193 2.31 5.97 -2.99
N TYR A 194 1.32 6.66 -3.55
CA TYR A 194 1.28 6.96 -4.98
C TYR A 194 1.94 8.30 -5.29
N VAL A 195 2.81 8.31 -6.29
CA VAL A 195 3.47 9.53 -6.80
C VAL A 195 2.99 9.79 -8.23
N GLY A 196 2.51 11.02 -8.47
CA GLY A 196 1.95 11.42 -9.76
C GLY A 196 0.44 11.18 -9.86
N ARG A 197 -0.06 11.08 -11.10
CA ARG A 197 -1.47 10.88 -11.44
C ARG A 197 -1.56 10.00 -12.68
N PRO A 198 -2.62 9.19 -12.86
CA PRO A 198 -2.70 8.20 -13.93
C PRO A 198 -2.42 8.74 -15.34
N THR A 199 -2.82 10.00 -15.60
CA THR A 199 -2.67 10.67 -16.90
C THR A 199 -1.34 11.39 -17.08
N LEU A 200 -0.53 11.52 -16.03
CA LEU A 200 0.76 12.21 -16.11
C LEU A 200 1.80 11.33 -16.81
N ARG A 201 2.41 11.89 -17.85
CA ARG A 201 3.57 11.28 -18.49
C ARG A 201 4.74 11.21 -17.52
N SER A 202 5.57 10.19 -17.68
CA SER A 202 6.85 10.11 -16.97
C SER A 202 7.70 11.34 -17.35
N SER A 203 8.12 12.09 -16.34
CA SER A 203 8.90 13.32 -16.48
C SER A 203 9.97 13.38 -15.40
N ALA A 204 10.97 14.24 -15.58
CA ALA A 204 12.01 14.45 -14.58
C ALA A 204 11.43 14.89 -13.22
N SER A 205 10.38 15.71 -13.22
CA SER A 205 9.70 16.16 -12.00
C SER A 205 9.03 14.99 -11.27
N VAL A 206 8.34 14.10 -11.99
CA VAL A 206 7.71 12.91 -11.39
C VAL A 206 8.74 11.96 -10.79
N LEU A 207 9.87 11.75 -11.48
CA LEU A 207 10.97 10.93 -10.96
C LEU A 207 11.67 11.57 -9.76
N ASN A 208 11.80 12.90 -9.73
CA ASN A 208 12.33 13.59 -8.56
C ASN A 208 11.40 13.43 -7.35
N ALA A 209 10.08 13.63 -7.55
CA ALA A 209 9.09 13.41 -6.51
C ALA A 209 9.07 11.95 -6.00
N LEU A 210 9.34 10.97 -6.88
CA LEU A 210 9.52 9.57 -6.47
C LEU A 210 10.69 9.44 -5.49
N LEU A 211 11.84 10.01 -5.84
CA LEU A 211 13.06 9.94 -5.02
C LEU A 211 12.94 10.69 -3.70
N GLU A 212 12.28 11.86 -3.67
CA GLU A 212 12.00 12.61 -2.43
C GLU A 212 11.18 11.81 -1.42
N ASN A 213 10.38 10.86 -1.91
CA ASN A 213 9.55 10.00 -1.10
C ASN A 213 10.19 8.62 -0.83
N THR A 214 11.40 8.36 -1.32
CA THR A 214 12.04 7.04 -1.30
C THR A 214 13.28 7.04 -0.40
N ASP A 215 13.40 6.05 0.48
CA ASP A 215 14.63 5.78 1.24
C ASP A 215 15.52 4.76 0.51
N GLN A 216 14.91 3.78 -0.17
CA GLN A 216 15.61 2.77 -0.97
C GLN A 216 14.98 2.58 -2.36
N LEU A 217 15.78 2.77 -3.41
CA LEU A 217 15.40 2.53 -4.80
C LEU A 217 15.95 1.18 -5.28
N VAL A 218 15.06 0.28 -5.70
CA VAL A 218 15.42 -0.99 -6.37
C VAL A 218 15.32 -0.82 -7.87
N VAL A 219 16.46 -0.88 -8.55
CA VAL A 219 16.55 -0.67 -10.00
C VAL A 219 16.70 -2.02 -10.70
N PHE A 220 15.85 -2.26 -11.69
CA PHE A 220 15.95 -3.40 -12.59
C PHE A 220 16.36 -2.92 -13.97
N GLU A 221 17.47 -3.43 -14.48
CA GLU A 221 17.99 -3.03 -15.79
C GLU A 221 18.55 -4.22 -16.57
N LEU A 222 18.40 -4.19 -17.89
CA LEU A 222 19.06 -5.15 -18.77
C LEU A 222 20.58 -4.97 -18.65
N LYS A 223 21.33 -6.07 -18.60
CA LYS A 223 22.80 -6.03 -18.56
C LYS A 223 23.34 -5.28 -19.79
N GLY A 224 24.15 -4.24 -19.56
CA GLY A 224 24.67 -3.34 -20.60
C GLY A 224 23.73 -2.17 -20.96
N GLY A 225 22.53 -2.12 -20.37
CA GLY A 225 21.62 -0.97 -20.46
C GLY A 225 22.16 0.27 -19.73
N LYS A 226 21.65 1.44 -20.13
CA LYS A 226 21.98 2.76 -19.56
C LYS A 226 20.74 3.62 -19.28
N LYS A 227 19.54 3.01 -19.34
CA LYS A 227 18.27 3.72 -19.14
C LYS A 227 18.13 4.20 -17.69
N ALA A 228 18.69 3.48 -16.72
CA ALA A 228 18.59 3.86 -15.31
C ALA A 228 19.76 4.72 -14.80
N ASP A 229 20.81 4.97 -15.60
CA ASP A 229 21.99 5.74 -15.17
C ASP A 229 21.62 7.10 -14.57
N SER A 230 20.73 7.84 -15.25
CA SER A 230 20.29 9.16 -14.80
C SER A 230 19.55 9.10 -13.46
N ILE A 231 18.65 8.14 -13.26
CA ILE A 231 17.90 8.03 -12.00
C ILE A 231 18.78 7.48 -10.87
N ILE A 232 19.74 6.60 -11.16
CA ILE A 232 20.73 6.12 -10.18
C ILE A 232 21.59 7.27 -9.68
N GLN A 233 22.09 8.12 -10.59
CA GLN A 233 22.90 9.29 -10.22
C GLN A 233 22.10 10.24 -9.34
N LYS A 234 20.85 10.55 -9.72
CA LYS A 234 19.95 11.39 -8.92
C LYS A 234 19.61 10.80 -7.56
N ALA A 235 19.35 9.49 -7.50
CA ALA A 235 19.05 8.79 -6.26
C ALA A 235 20.23 8.90 -5.29
N ARG A 236 21.46 8.67 -5.76
CA ARG A 236 22.68 8.84 -4.97
C ARG A 236 22.88 10.28 -4.50
N ALA A 237 22.65 11.26 -5.38
CA ALA A 237 22.72 12.68 -5.02
C ALA A 237 21.74 13.05 -3.90
N ASN A 238 20.55 12.42 -3.90
CA ASN A 238 19.53 12.58 -2.87
C ASN A 238 19.72 11.65 -1.66
N LYS A 239 20.88 10.97 -1.53
CA LYS A 239 21.19 10.02 -0.45
C LYS A 239 20.20 8.83 -0.34
N VAL A 240 19.52 8.51 -1.44
CA VAL A 240 18.66 7.33 -1.54
C VAL A 240 19.53 6.09 -1.72
N THR A 241 19.27 5.04 -0.94
CA THR A 241 19.99 3.77 -1.07
C THR A 241 19.62 3.10 -2.39
N VAL A 242 20.59 2.81 -3.25
CA VAL A 242 20.33 2.17 -4.55
C VAL A 242 20.69 0.69 -4.50
N THR A 243 19.75 -0.16 -4.89
CA THR A 243 19.98 -1.59 -5.12
C THR A 243 19.77 -1.90 -6.60
N LEU A 244 20.85 -2.20 -7.32
CA LEU A 244 20.80 -2.55 -8.74
C LEU A 244 20.65 -4.06 -8.92
N GLU A 245 19.76 -4.46 -9.82
CA GLU A 245 19.57 -5.83 -10.29
C GLU A 245 19.68 -5.84 -11.82
N LEU A 246 20.72 -6.49 -12.32
CA LEU A 246 20.95 -6.65 -13.76
C LEU A 246 20.41 -7.99 -14.24
N TYR A 247 19.62 -7.98 -15.31
CA TYR A 247 19.08 -9.19 -15.93
C TYR A 247 19.50 -9.33 -17.39
N LEU A 248 19.52 -10.56 -17.90
CA LEU A 248 19.87 -10.91 -19.28
C LEU A 248 18.63 -10.89 -20.18
N ALA A 249 18.83 -10.65 -21.48
CA ALA A 249 17.74 -10.61 -22.45
C ALA A 249 17.02 -11.96 -22.59
N GLU A 250 17.77 -13.06 -22.50
CA GLU A 250 17.24 -14.43 -22.54
C GLU A 250 16.19 -14.69 -21.45
N GLN A 251 16.30 -14.00 -20.31
CA GLN A 251 15.37 -14.13 -19.19
C GLN A 251 14.03 -13.43 -19.46
N LEU A 252 13.94 -12.54 -20.46
CA LEU A 252 12.68 -11.96 -20.91
C LEU A 252 11.87 -13.00 -21.69
N ALA A 253 12.53 -13.74 -22.59
CA ALA A 253 11.88 -14.72 -23.48
C ALA A 253 11.23 -15.90 -22.74
N THR A 254 11.74 -16.27 -21.56
CA THR A 254 11.16 -17.31 -20.71
C THR A 254 9.88 -16.90 -19.96
N SER A 255 9.46 -15.63 -20.06
CA SER A 255 8.32 -15.08 -19.29
C SER A 255 6.97 -15.22 -20.01
N ASP A 256 6.97 -15.51 -21.33
CA ASP A 256 5.77 -15.52 -22.18
C ASP A 256 5.08 -16.91 -22.29
N ILE A 257 5.46 -17.88 -21.44
CA ILE A 257 4.89 -19.25 -21.43
C ILE A 257 4.12 -19.54 -20.12
N GLY A 258 3.46 -18.53 -19.55
CA GLY A 258 2.68 -18.66 -18.30
C GLY A 258 1.26 -18.17 -18.44
#